data_AF-J2R786-F1
#
_entry.id   AF-J2R786-F1
#
_cell.length_a   1.000
_cell.length_b   1.000
_cell.length_c   1.000
_cell.angle_alpha   90.00
_cell.angle_beta   90.00
_cell.angle_gamma   90.00
#
_symmetry.space_group_name_H-M   'P 1'
#
loop_
_entity.id
_entity.type
_entity.pdbx_description
1 polymer ?
#
loop_
_entity_poly.entity_id
_entity_poly.type
_entity_poly.pdbx_seq_one_letter_code
_entity_poly.pdbx_strand_id
1 'polypeptide(L)'
;MSHAQTLIPAQPAPKQAHKPITATRITGYIVVALWTALAAALVAMVVSGWDPEKFTRYGPRYLHGLYTTIALVVISVFFGAILSLPVAFARMSKNRFINGIAYCYVYVFRGTPLLAQLFLIYYGLGSFRPQLETVGLWWFFRDAWFCGLFAMTINTAAYQAEILRGAIQSVPRGQHEAAASLGIHKVIAFRKIILPQALIVALRPYGNEIILLIKGSAVVAIITVLDLMGETRYAFSRTFDYQTYLWAAIFYLSMVEALRHLWGWIERRITRHLKR
;
A
#
# COMPACT_ATOMS: atom_id res chain seq x y z
N MET A 1 -63.48 15.52 -25.27
CA MET A 1 -62.51 14.46 -25.60
C MET A 1 -61.76 14.89 -26.85
N SER A 2 -60.50 15.32 -26.71
CA SER A 2 -59.65 15.71 -27.84
C SER A 2 -58.73 14.55 -28.15
N HIS A 3 -59.12 13.70 -29.10
CA HIS A 3 -58.25 12.64 -29.61
C HIS A 3 -57.30 13.25 -30.64
N ALA A 4 -56.00 13.27 -30.35
CA ALA A 4 -54.98 13.58 -31.35
C ALA A 4 -54.96 12.45 -32.39
N GLN A 5 -55.47 12.71 -33.59
CA GLN A 5 -55.61 11.72 -34.66
C GLN A 5 -54.32 11.50 -35.48
N THR A 6 -53.25 12.22 -35.18
CA THR A 6 -52.00 12.15 -35.95
C THR A 6 -50.80 12.13 -35.01
N LEU A 7 -50.11 10.99 -34.95
CA LEU A 7 -48.79 10.87 -34.33
C LEU A 7 -47.76 11.56 -35.23
N ILE A 8 -47.01 12.51 -34.68
CA ILE A 8 -45.90 13.17 -35.39
C ILE A 8 -44.85 12.09 -35.69
N PRO A 9 -44.40 11.93 -36.96
CA PRO A 9 -43.38 10.95 -37.30
C PRO A 9 -42.07 11.25 -36.55
N ALA A 10 -41.38 10.20 -36.10
CA ALA A 10 -40.12 10.34 -35.39
C ALA A 10 -39.12 11.13 -36.25
N GLN A 11 -38.72 12.32 -35.79
CA GLN A 11 -37.69 13.09 -36.47
C GLN A 11 -36.36 12.33 -36.40
N PRO A 12 -35.61 12.23 -37.51
CA PRO A 12 -34.29 11.61 -37.48
C PRO A 12 -33.39 12.38 -36.52
N ALA A 13 -32.58 11.65 -35.76
CA ALA A 13 -31.65 12.25 -34.82
C ALA A 13 -30.81 13.34 -35.52
N PRO A 14 -30.62 14.51 -34.89
CA PRO A 14 -29.83 15.58 -35.49
C PRO A 14 -28.44 15.04 -35.87
N LYS A 15 -27.98 15.35 -37.09
CA LYS A 15 -26.66 14.93 -37.58
C LYS A 15 -25.62 15.31 -36.54
N GLN A 16 -24.91 14.32 -36.00
CA GLN A 16 -23.87 14.56 -35.01
C GLN A 16 -22.82 15.49 -35.64
N ALA A 17 -22.63 16.67 -35.06
CA ALA A 17 -21.61 17.59 -35.55
C ALA A 17 -20.23 16.94 -35.36
N HIS A 18 -19.49 16.77 -36.46
CA HIS A 18 -18.10 16.33 -36.39
C HIS A 18 -17.30 17.34 -35.58
N LYS A 19 -16.92 16.97 -34.37
CA LYS A 19 -16.09 17.84 -33.51
C LYS A 19 -14.69 17.93 -34.14
N PRO A 20 -14.21 19.13 -34.51
CA PRO A 20 -12.90 19.28 -35.12
C PRO A 20 -11.80 18.80 -34.17
N ILE A 21 -10.68 18.36 -34.74
CA ILE A 21 -9.52 17.96 -33.95
C ILE A 21 -8.90 19.23 -33.35
N THR A 22 -9.13 19.43 -32.05
CA THR A 22 -8.54 20.54 -31.28
C THR A 22 -7.07 20.26 -30.98
N ALA A 23 -6.23 21.29 -30.81
CA ALA A 23 -4.84 21.16 -30.40
C ALA A 23 -4.67 20.27 -29.15
N THR A 24 -5.57 20.36 -28.17
CA THR A 24 -5.61 19.51 -26.97
C THR A 24 -5.76 18.02 -27.27
N ARG A 25 -6.50 17.65 -28.33
CA ARG A 25 -6.64 16.25 -28.76
C ARG A 25 -5.37 15.77 -29.44
N ILE A 26 -4.74 16.62 -30.25
CA ILE A 26 -3.46 16.30 -30.89
C ILE A 26 -2.39 16.06 -29.84
N THR A 27 -2.26 16.95 -28.85
CA THR A 27 -1.34 16.76 -27.73
C THR A 27 -1.66 15.49 -26.95
N GLY A 28 -2.95 15.21 -26.72
CA GLY A 28 -3.40 13.95 -26.10
C GLY A 28 -2.95 12.71 -26.88
N TYR A 29 -3.14 12.70 -28.21
CA TYR A 29 -2.71 11.59 -29.06
C TYR A 29 -1.20 11.44 -29.09
N ILE A 30 -0.43 12.53 -29.13
CA ILE A 30 1.04 12.49 -29.09
C ILE A 30 1.50 11.86 -27.77
N VAL A 31 0.91 12.26 -26.64
CA VAL A 31 1.25 11.71 -25.32
C VAL A 31 0.93 10.21 -25.26
N VAL A 32 -0.26 9.80 -25.73
CA VAL A 32 -0.64 8.38 -25.76
C VAL A 32 0.29 7.59 -26.68
N ALA A 33 0.58 8.10 -27.88
CA ALA A 33 1.47 7.47 -28.84
C ALA A 33 2.88 7.28 -28.26
N LEU A 34 3.43 8.29 -27.59
CA LEU A 34 4.72 8.21 -26.90
C LEU A 34 4.71 7.11 -25.82
N TRP A 35 3.69 7.07 -24.95
CA TRP A 35 3.58 6.02 -23.93
C TRP A 35 3.44 4.62 -24.53
N THR A 36 2.67 4.46 -25.60
CA THR A 36 2.54 3.17 -26.30
C THR A 36 3.85 2.74 -26.95
N ALA A 37 4.61 3.67 -27.53
CA ALA A 37 5.91 3.39 -28.13
C ALA A 37 6.94 2.98 -27.06
N LEU A 38 6.98 3.68 -25.92
CA LEU A 38 7.84 3.32 -24.79
C LEU A 38 7.49 1.94 -24.21
N ALA A 39 6.19 1.62 -24.08
CA ALA A 39 5.74 0.31 -23.62
C ALA A 39 6.12 -0.79 -24.63
N ALA A 40 5.94 -0.56 -25.92
CA ALA A 40 6.35 -1.50 -26.97
C ALA A 40 7.86 -1.72 -26.99
N ALA A 41 8.66 -0.65 -26.84
CA ALA A 41 10.11 -0.73 -26.73
C ALA A 41 10.54 -1.55 -25.50
N LEU A 42 9.90 -1.33 -24.35
CA LEU A 42 10.16 -2.12 -23.13
C LEU A 42 9.87 -3.61 -23.35
N VAL A 43 8.73 -3.95 -23.96
CA VAL A 43 8.37 -5.34 -24.27
C VAL A 43 9.37 -5.95 -25.25
N ALA A 44 9.76 -5.22 -26.29
CA ALA A 44 10.76 -5.65 -27.24
C ALA A 44 12.11 -5.94 -26.55
N MET A 45 12.55 -5.08 -25.63
CA MET A 45 13.78 -5.29 -24.84
C MET A 45 13.73 -6.53 -23.95
N VAL A 46 12.57 -6.83 -23.34
CA VAL A 46 12.36 -8.05 -22.55
C VAL A 46 12.47 -9.30 -23.43
N VAL A 47 11.81 -9.28 -24.60
CA VAL A 47 11.79 -10.42 -25.52
C VAL A 47 13.15 -10.63 -26.17
N SER A 48 13.81 -9.56 -26.62
CA SER A 48 15.05 -9.63 -27.39
C SER A 48 16.25 -10.11 -26.58
N GLY A 49 16.30 -9.81 -25.29
CA GLY A 49 17.39 -10.29 -24.44
C GLY A 49 17.07 -11.59 -23.70
N TRP A 50 15.91 -12.21 -23.94
CA TRP A 50 15.49 -13.38 -23.16
C TRP A 50 16.53 -14.52 -23.21
N ASP A 51 17.12 -14.84 -22.06
CA ASP A 51 18.17 -15.84 -21.90
C ASP A 51 17.68 -16.98 -20.98
N PRO A 52 17.37 -18.17 -21.53
CA PRO A 52 16.88 -19.31 -20.76
C PRO A 52 17.84 -19.81 -19.68
N GLU A 53 19.15 -19.70 -19.90
CA GLU A 53 20.17 -20.17 -18.93
C GLU A 53 20.21 -19.28 -17.70
N LYS A 54 20.13 -17.96 -17.89
CA LYS A 54 20.01 -17.02 -16.76
C LYS A 54 18.71 -17.22 -15.98
N PHE A 55 17.60 -17.47 -16.68
CA PHE A 55 16.31 -17.69 -16.05
C PHE A 55 16.32 -18.93 -15.16
N THR A 56 16.83 -20.06 -15.66
CA THR A 56 16.93 -21.31 -14.90
C THR A 56 17.89 -21.19 -13.71
N ARG A 57 19.00 -20.47 -13.88
CA ARG A 57 20.00 -20.28 -12.81
C ARG A 57 19.53 -19.36 -11.68
N TYR A 58 18.87 -18.24 -12.01
CA TYR A 58 18.48 -17.23 -11.01
C TYR A 58 17.01 -17.32 -10.58
N GLY A 59 16.13 -17.91 -11.38
CA GLY A 59 14.70 -18.04 -11.10
C GLY A 59 14.36 -18.56 -9.69
N PRO A 60 14.99 -19.64 -9.20
CA PRO A 60 14.77 -20.12 -7.84
C PRO A 60 15.13 -19.08 -6.76
N ARG A 61 16.14 -18.24 -7.00
CA ARG A 61 16.53 -17.16 -6.08
C ARG A 61 15.49 -16.04 -6.06
N TYR A 62 14.93 -15.69 -7.22
CA TYR A 62 13.81 -14.73 -7.27
C TYR A 62 12.59 -15.23 -6.48
N LEU A 63 12.27 -16.53 -6.55
CA LEU A 63 11.20 -17.12 -5.74
C LEU A 63 11.50 -17.08 -4.24
N HIS A 64 12.75 -17.33 -3.85
CA HIS A 64 13.18 -17.17 -2.46
C HIS A 64 13.07 -15.70 -2.00
N GLY A 65 13.60 -14.76 -2.77
CA GLY A 65 13.48 -13.32 -2.48
C GLY A 65 12.02 -12.85 -2.44
N LEU A 66 11.16 -13.37 -3.32
CA LEU A 66 9.72 -13.14 -3.32
C LEU A 66 9.09 -13.61 -2.01
N TYR A 67 9.39 -14.83 -1.57
CA TYR A 67 8.92 -15.36 -0.29
C TYR A 67 9.38 -14.48 0.89
N THR A 68 10.67 -14.11 0.93
CA THR A 68 11.23 -13.22 1.95
C THR A 68 10.50 -11.88 1.98
N THR A 69 10.22 -11.30 0.82
CA THR A 69 9.50 -10.03 0.68
C THR A 69 8.07 -10.14 1.24
N ILE A 70 7.34 -11.18 0.85
CA ILE A 70 5.98 -11.43 1.30
C ILE A 70 5.95 -11.65 2.82
N ALA A 71 6.84 -12.50 3.33
CA ALA A 71 6.94 -12.76 4.77
C ALA A 71 7.19 -11.48 5.55
N LEU A 72 8.16 -10.66 5.12
CA LEU A 72 8.50 -9.40 5.77
C LEU A 72 7.29 -8.44 5.79
N VAL A 73 6.65 -8.23 4.65
CA VAL A 73 5.48 -7.36 4.53
C VAL A 73 4.31 -7.85 5.38
N VAL A 74 3.94 -9.14 5.27
CA VAL A 74 2.78 -9.69 5.98
C VAL A 74 2.98 -9.59 7.49
N ILE A 75 4.17 -9.93 7.99
CA ILE A 75 4.48 -9.88 9.41
C ILE A 75 4.52 -8.42 9.89
N SER A 76 5.12 -7.50 9.13
CA SER A 76 5.12 -6.07 9.46
C SER A 76 3.72 -5.45 9.47
N VAL A 77 2.86 -5.80 8.51
CA VAL A 77 1.46 -5.33 8.47
C VAL A 77 0.69 -5.85 9.67
N PHE A 78 0.88 -7.13 10.04
CA PHE A 78 0.20 -7.74 11.16
C PHE A 78 0.57 -7.09 12.50
N PHE A 79 1.88 -7.00 12.82
CA PHE A 79 2.32 -6.32 14.03
C PHE A 79 2.06 -4.81 13.97
N GLY A 80 2.12 -4.22 12.78
CA GLY A 80 1.76 -2.83 12.54
C GLY A 80 0.31 -2.56 12.89
N ALA A 81 -0.61 -3.47 12.53
CA ALA A 81 -2.03 -3.37 12.86
C ALA A 81 -2.25 -3.45 14.37
N ILE A 82 -1.58 -4.37 15.05
CA ILE A 82 -1.62 -4.49 16.51
C ILE A 82 -1.15 -3.19 17.18
N LEU A 83 -0.01 -2.64 16.74
CA LEU A 83 0.56 -1.41 17.30
C LEU A 83 -0.26 -0.16 16.92
N SER A 84 -0.92 -0.17 15.76
CA SER A 84 -1.72 0.97 15.28
C SER A 84 -2.96 1.21 16.14
N LEU A 85 -3.54 0.18 16.74
CA LEU A 85 -4.74 0.28 17.59
C LEU A 85 -4.52 1.22 18.78
N PRO A 86 -3.56 0.97 19.71
CA PRO A 86 -3.32 1.86 20.82
C PRO A 86 -2.86 3.26 20.35
N VAL A 87 -2.07 3.36 19.27
CA VAL A 87 -1.63 4.65 18.73
C VAL A 87 -2.82 5.47 18.23
N ALA A 88 -3.76 4.86 17.50
CA ALA A 88 -4.96 5.53 17.02
C ALA A 88 -5.84 6.03 18.17
N PHE A 89 -6.04 5.21 19.22
CA PHE A 89 -6.78 5.63 20.41
C PHE A 89 -6.06 6.73 21.17
N ALA A 90 -4.73 6.66 21.32
CA ALA A 90 -3.92 7.70 21.94
C ALA A 90 -4.04 9.03 21.17
N ARG A 91 -4.03 9.00 19.84
CA ARG A 91 -4.24 10.17 18.96
C ARG A 91 -5.64 10.76 19.04
N MET A 92 -6.65 9.99 19.46
CA MET A 92 -8.02 10.48 19.70
C MET A 92 -8.27 10.87 21.14
N SER A 93 -7.31 10.64 22.04
CA SER A 93 -7.45 10.95 23.46
C SER A 93 -7.57 12.46 23.67
N LYS A 94 -8.44 12.84 24.63
CA LYS A 94 -8.56 14.21 25.12
C LYS A 94 -7.36 14.64 25.96
N ASN A 95 -6.61 13.67 26.51
CA ASN A 95 -5.40 13.96 27.28
C ASN A 95 -4.31 14.45 26.33
N ARG A 96 -3.92 15.72 26.47
CA ARG A 96 -2.91 16.38 25.63
C ARG A 96 -1.55 15.69 25.65
N PHE A 97 -1.17 15.08 26.78
CA PHE A 97 0.12 14.39 26.90
C PHE A 97 0.15 13.10 26.06
N ILE A 98 -0.86 12.24 26.24
CA ILE A 98 -0.99 10.99 25.48
C ILE A 98 -1.13 11.29 23.98
N ASN A 99 -1.96 12.28 23.64
CA ASN A 99 -2.13 12.73 22.27
C ASN A 99 -0.82 13.26 21.69
N GLY A 100 -0.07 14.06 22.45
CA GLY A 100 1.21 14.65 22.03
C GLY A 100 2.27 13.61 21.73
N ILE A 101 2.41 12.58 22.58
CA ILE A 101 3.36 11.47 22.34
C ILE A 101 2.99 10.72 21.06
N ALA A 102 1.71 10.33 20.93
CA ALA A 102 1.27 9.59 19.75
C ALA A 102 1.35 10.46 18.49
N TYR A 103 1.08 11.76 18.58
CA TYR A 103 1.26 12.72 17.49
C TYR A 103 2.71 12.77 17.04
N CYS A 104 3.65 12.91 17.97
CA CYS A 104 5.08 12.95 17.68
C CYS A 104 5.53 11.67 16.97
N TYR A 105 5.13 10.50 17.49
CA TYR A 105 5.38 9.21 16.84
C TYR A 105 4.85 9.20 15.40
N VAL A 106 3.55 9.48 15.19
CA VAL A 106 2.94 9.49 13.85
C VAL A 106 3.62 10.50 12.92
N TYR A 107 3.95 11.68 13.44
CA TYR A 107 4.62 12.75 12.71
C TYR A 107 6.02 12.34 12.23
N VAL A 108 6.84 11.76 13.12
CA VAL A 108 8.19 11.29 12.78
C VAL A 108 8.13 10.16 11.76
N PHE A 109 7.33 9.13 12.01
CA PHE A 109 7.35 7.93 11.17
C PHE A 109 6.70 8.12 9.79
N ARG A 110 5.72 9.03 9.68
CA ARG A 110 5.14 9.41 8.38
C ARG A 110 5.88 10.55 7.69
N GLY A 111 6.60 11.38 8.44
CA GLY A 111 7.36 12.51 7.92
C GLY A 111 8.79 12.17 7.48
N THR A 112 9.31 11.00 7.88
CA THR A 112 10.67 10.57 7.52
C THR A 112 10.67 9.40 6.52
N PRO A 113 11.65 9.34 5.59
CA PRO A 113 11.76 8.23 4.66
C PRO A 113 11.97 6.89 5.37
N LEU A 114 11.30 5.83 4.89
CA LEU A 114 11.49 4.46 5.40
C LEU A 114 12.97 4.03 5.36
N LEU A 115 13.70 4.43 4.30
CA LEU A 115 15.13 4.14 4.18
C LEU A 115 15.95 4.76 5.33
N ALA A 116 15.64 5.99 5.74
CA ALA A 116 16.34 6.64 6.84
C ALA A 116 16.04 5.93 8.17
N GLN A 117 14.79 5.54 8.41
CA GLN A 117 14.40 4.76 9.59
C GLN A 117 15.13 3.43 9.64
N LEU A 118 15.22 2.75 8.50
CA LEU A 118 15.93 1.49 8.36
C LEU A 118 17.42 1.63 8.70
N PHE A 119 18.08 2.68 8.22
CA PHE A 119 19.49 2.95 8.55
C PHE A 119 19.69 3.31 10.02
N LEU A 120 18.82 4.12 10.61
CA LEU A 120 18.88 4.44 12.04
C LEU A 120 18.71 3.19 12.91
N ILE A 121 17.87 2.25 12.48
CA ILE A 121 17.67 0.99 13.19
C ILE A 121 18.86 0.06 12.98
N TYR A 122 19.26 -0.18 11.74
CA TYR A 122 20.31 -1.16 11.44
C TYR A 122 21.71 -0.67 11.86
N TYR A 123 22.11 0.52 11.42
CA TYR A 123 23.44 1.07 11.72
C TYR A 123 23.45 1.87 13.04
N GLY A 124 22.40 2.65 13.30
CA GLY A 124 22.32 3.49 14.50
C GLY A 124 22.23 2.64 15.78
N LEU A 125 21.30 1.70 15.87
CA LEU A 125 21.22 0.80 17.04
C LEU A 125 22.43 -0.14 17.15
N GLY A 126 23.06 -0.48 16.03
CA GLY A 126 24.33 -1.21 16.03
C GLY A 126 25.44 -0.51 16.83
N SER A 127 25.42 0.82 16.91
CA SER A 127 26.37 1.60 17.72
C SER A 127 26.13 1.46 19.23
N PHE A 128 24.93 1.06 19.65
CA PHE A 128 24.56 0.77 21.03
C PHE A 128 24.61 -0.72 21.37
N ARG A 129 25.41 -1.49 20.62
CA ARG A 129 25.57 -2.94 20.83
C ARG A 129 25.85 -3.31 22.29
N PRO A 130 26.80 -2.69 23.03
CA PRO A 130 27.07 -3.06 24.41
C PRO A 130 25.83 -2.97 25.31
N GLN A 131 25.02 -1.92 25.14
CA GLN A 131 23.79 -1.70 25.90
C GLN A 131 22.67 -2.68 25.48
N LEU A 132 22.60 -3.05 24.21
CA LEU A 132 21.64 -4.04 23.74
C LEU A 132 22.01 -5.47 24.15
N GLU A 133 23.31 -5.77 24.29
CA GLU A 133 23.79 -7.05 24.81
C GLU A 133 23.47 -7.20 26.31
N THR A 134 23.66 -6.15 27.11
CA THR A 134 23.35 -6.21 28.56
C THR A 134 21.87 -6.41 28.84
N VAL A 135 20.98 -5.85 28.02
CA VAL A 135 19.52 -6.02 28.13
C VAL A 135 19.03 -7.30 27.42
N GLY A 136 19.92 -8.04 26.74
CA GLY A 136 19.58 -9.30 26.08
C GLY A 136 18.76 -9.12 24.79
N LEU A 137 18.80 -7.95 24.16
CA LEU A 137 18.09 -7.65 22.91
C LEU A 137 18.96 -7.76 21.66
N TRP A 138 20.27 -7.93 21.82
CA TRP A 138 21.21 -7.97 20.69
C TRP A 138 20.92 -9.10 19.69
N TRP A 139 20.36 -10.23 20.14
CA TRP A 139 19.98 -11.33 19.23
C TRP A 139 19.00 -10.87 18.14
N PHE A 140 18.14 -9.90 18.45
CA PHE A 140 17.15 -9.36 17.53
C PHE A 140 17.78 -8.32 16.60
N PHE A 141 18.53 -7.35 17.13
CA PHE A 141 19.10 -6.25 16.34
C PHE A 141 20.39 -6.60 15.58
N ARG A 142 20.96 -7.78 15.82
CA ARG A 142 22.10 -8.30 15.04
C ARG A 142 21.70 -8.77 13.63
N ASP A 143 20.46 -9.23 13.46
CA ASP A 143 19.98 -9.74 12.17
C ASP A 143 19.35 -8.60 11.34
N ALA A 144 19.82 -8.44 10.10
CA ALA A 144 19.29 -7.47 9.17
C ALA A 144 17.80 -7.66 8.89
N TRP A 145 17.32 -8.91 8.85
CA TRP A 145 15.92 -9.22 8.59
C TRP A 145 15.02 -8.72 9.73
N PHE A 146 15.42 -8.93 10.99
CA PHE A 146 14.69 -8.41 12.16
C PHE A 146 14.72 -6.89 12.24
N CYS A 147 15.85 -6.26 11.90
CA CYS A 147 15.95 -4.80 11.78
C CYS A 147 15.00 -4.24 10.71
N GLY A 148 14.95 -4.88 9.53
CA GLY A 148 14.01 -4.55 8.47
C GLY A 148 12.56 -4.73 8.90
N LEU A 149 12.25 -5.85 9.56
CA LEU A 149 10.93 -6.13 10.10
C LEU A 149 10.49 -5.06 11.09
N PHE A 150 11.35 -4.71 12.03
CA PHE A 150 11.06 -3.71 13.05
C PHE A 150 10.82 -2.33 12.44
N ALA A 151 11.71 -1.89 11.54
CA ALA A 151 11.59 -0.61 10.83
C ALA A 151 10.28 -0.51 10.04
N MET A 152 9.94 -1.55 9.27
CA MET A 152 8.71 -1.59 8.50
C MET A 152 7.47 -1.66 9.40
N THR A 153 7.53 -2.39 10.51
CA THR A 153 6.42 -2.51 11.49
C THR A 153 6.07 -1.16 12.10
N ILE A 154 7.06 -0.44 12.63
CA ILE A 154 6.83 0.85 13.27
C ILE A 154 6.48 1.94 12.24
N ASN A 155 6.95 1.82 11.00
CA ASN A 155 6.54 2.69 9.91
C ASN A 155 5.06 2.50 9.57
N THR A 156 4.67 1.27 9.20
CA THR A 156 3.29 0.99 8.78
C THR A 156 2.31 1.17 9.93
N ALA A 157 2.69 0.90 11.19
CA ALA A 157 1.86 1.19 12.36
C ALA A 157 1.44 2.66 12.45
N ALA A 158 2.33 3.60 12.11
CA ALA A 158 2.02 5.03 12.11
C ALA A 158 1.02 5.41 10.99
N TYR A 159 1.18 4.85 9.79
CA TYR A 159 0.24 5.04 8.68
C TYR A 159 -1.11 4.42 8.98
N GLN A 160 -1.13 3.18 9.46
CA GLN A 160 -2.33 2.44 9.83
C GLN A 160 -3.10 3.13 10.97
N ALA A 161 -2.39 3.68 11.97
CA ALA A 161 -3.03 4.40 13.07
C ALA A 161 -3.78 5.64 12.58
N GLU A 162 -3.19 6.38 11.64
CA GLU A 162 -3.83 7.57 11.10
C GLU A 162 -4.96 7.24 10.10
N ILE A 163 -4.84 6.14 9.36
CA ILE A 163 -5.95 5.56 8.57
C ILE A 163 -7.12 5.22 9.49
N LEU A 164 -6.88 4.47 10.57
CA LEU A 164 -7.91 4.07 11.51
C LEU A 164 -8.57 5.27 12.19
N ARG A 165 -7.75 6.22 12.65
CA ARG A 165 -8.23 7.48 13.23
C ARG A 165 -9.10 8.25 12.25
N GLY A 166 -8.64 8.43 11.01
CA GLY A 166 -9.39 9.13 9.97
C GLY A 166 -10.71 8.44 9.64
N ALA A 167 -10.71 7.11 9.57
CA ALA A 167 -11.90 6.32 9.31
C ALA A 167 -12.93 6.43 10.45
N ILE A 168 -12.50 6.37 11.71
CA ILE A 168 -13.38 6.56 12.87
C ILE A 168 -14.00 7.96 12.86
N GLN A 169 -13.20 8.99 12.58
CA GLN A 169 -13.67 10.38 12.53
C GLN A 169 -14.59 10.67 11.34
N SER A 170 -14.51 9.88 10.27
CA SER A 170 -15.37 10.02 9.09
C SER A 170 -16.80 9.52 9.31
N VAL A 171 -17.06 8.74 10.36
CA VAL A 171 -18.40 8.23 10.68
C VAL A 171 -19.31 9.42 11.04
N PRO A 172 -20.49 9.57 10.40
CA PRO A 172 -21.38 10.70 10.64
C PRO A 172 -21.71 10.92 12.11
N ARG A 173 -21.72 12.18 12.56
CA ARG A 173 -22.08 12.54 13.94
C ARG A 173 -23.47 12.04 14.34
N GLY A 174 -24.41 12.00 13.41
CA GLY A 174 -25.75 11.46 13.64
C GLY A 174 -25.77 10.02 14.15
N GLN A 175 -24.79 9.18 13.83
CA GLN A 175 -24.67 7.83 14.40
C GLN A 175 -24.35 7.85 15.91
N HIS A 176 -23.51 8.81 16.31
CA HIS A 176 -23.14 9.00 17.71
C HIS A 176 -24.30 9.60 18.50
N GLU A 177 -24.98 10.59 17.92
CA GLU A 177 -26.15 11.25 18.51
C GLU A 177 -27.33 10.28 18.66
N ALA A 178 -27.66 9.51 17.62
CA ALA A 178 -28.72 8.51 17.68
C ALA A 178 -28.46 7.44 18.75
N ALA A 179 -27.23 6.94 18.86
CA ALA A 179 -26.87 5.98 19.90
C ALA A 179 -27.02 6.58 21.31
N ALA A 180 -26.66 7.86 21.48
CA ALA A 180 -26.84 8.58 22.74
C ALA A 180 -28.33 8.80 23.07
N SER A 181 -29.16 9.16 22.09
CA SER A 181 -30.61 9.32 22.26
C SER A 181 -31.32 8.03 22.66
N LEU A 182 -30.80 6.88 22.22
CA LEU A 182 -31.28 5.55 22.63
C LEU A 182 -30.71 5.07 23.97
N GLY A 183 -29.94 5.91 24.69
CA GLY A 183 -29.34 5.56 25.98
C GLY A 183 -28.23 4.50 25.89
N ILE A 184 -27.68 4.25 24.70
CA ILE A 184 -26.64 3.23 24.51
C ILE A 184 -25.31 3.71 25.08
N HIS A 185 -24.72 2.91 25.97
CA HIS A 185 -23.42 3.23 26.57
C HIS A 185 -22.33 3.43 25.50
N LYS A 186 -21.47 4.46 25.68
CA LYS A 186 -20.47 4.90 24.68
C LYS A 186 -19.57 3.78 24.15
N VAL A 187 -19.12 2.87 25.01
CA VAL A 187 -18.26 1.75 24.59
C VAL A 187 -19.02 0.75 23.71
N ILE A 188 -20.30 0.53 24.01
CA ILE A 188 -21.18 -0.36 23.23
C ILE A 188 -21.47 0.30 21.88
N ALA A 189 -21.84 1.58 21.89
CA ALA A 189 -22.06 2.37 20.68
C ALA A 189 -20.81 2.37 19.79
N PHE A 190 -19.63 2.58 20.37
CA PHE A 190 -18.37 2.53 19.63
C PHE A 190 -18.13 1.14 19.02
N ARG A 191 -18.14 0.07 19.82
CA ARG A 191 -17.80 -1.27 19.35
C ARG A 191 -18.81 -1.85 18.35
N LYS A 192 -20.11 -1.58 18.54
CA LYS A 192 -21.19 -2.20 17.74
C LYS A 192 -21.70 -1.34 16.59
N ILE A 193 -21.55 -0.01 16.66
CA ILE A 193 -22.12 0.91 15.65
C ILE A 193 -21.00 1.61 14.88
N ILE A 194 -20.10 2.30 15.58
CA ILE A 194 -19.11 3.20 14.96
C ILE A 194 -17.94 2.42 14.36
N LEU A 195 -17.34 1.51 15.13
CA LEU A 195 -16.15 0.75 14.73
C LEU A 195 -16.39 -0.11 13.48
N PRO A 196 -17.50 -0.86 13.32
CA PRO A 196 -17.75 -1.62 12.10
C PRO A 196 -17.87 -0.72 10.86
N GLN A 197 -18.54 0.44 10.97
CA GLN A 197 -18.64 1.42 9.87
C GLN A 197 -17.26 1.99 9.53
N ALA A 198 -16.47 2.36 10.53
CA ALA A 198 -15.12 2.86 10.35
C ALA A 198 -14.21 1.83 9.67
N LEU A 199 -14.28 0.55 10.03
CA LEU A 199 -13.48 -0.50 9.40
C LEU A 199 -13.82 -0.70 7.91
N ILE A 200 -15.08 -0.52 7.51
CA ILE A 200 -15.48 -0.54 6.09
C ILE A 200 -14.84 0.63 5.34
N VAL A 201 -14.84 1.83 5.92
CA VAL A 201 -14.20 3.02 5.32
C VAL A 201 -12.68 2.86 5.26
N ALA A 202 -12.07 2.29 6.30
CA ALA A 202 -10.62 2.09 6.39
C ALA A 202 -10.08 1.05 5.40
N LEU A 203 -10.94 0.16 4.88
CA LEU A 203 -10.54 -0.94 4.02
C LEU A 203 -9.75 -0.48 2.79
N ARG A 204 -10.23 0.50 2.03
CA ARG A 204 -9.52 0.95 0.81
C ARG A 204 -8.16 1.60 1.13
N PRO A 205 -8.06 2.55 2.08
CA PRO A 205 -6.76 3.09 2.50
C PRO A 205 -5.79 2.01 3.01
N TYR A 206 -6.26 1.00 3.75
CA TYR A 206 -5.40 -0.10 4.19
C TYR A 206 -4.82 -0.90 3.02
N GLY A 207 -5.62 -1.20 2.00
CA GLY A 207 -5.11 -1.87 0.80
C GLY A 207 -4.02 -1.06 0.10
N ASN A 208 -4.21 0.26 0.01
CA ASN A 208 -3.20 1.15 -0.56
C ASN A 208 -1.92 1.18 0.27
N GLU A 209 -2.03 1.21 1.60
CA GLU A 209 -0.89 1.16 2.51
C GLU A 209 -0.08 -0.13 2.34
N ILE A 210 -0.74 -1.29 2.25
CA ILE A 210 -0.04 -2.57 2.03
C ILE A 210 0.66 -2.58 0.67
N ILE A 211 0.03 -2.04 -0.39
CA ILE A 211 0.66 -1.91 -1.72
C ILE A 211 1.89 -1.02 -1.66
N LEU A 212 1.82 0.10 -0.94
CA LEU A 212 2.96 0.99 -0.73
C LEU A 212 4.07 0.31 0.05
N LEU A 213 3.74 -0.46 1.08
CA LEU A 213 4.71 -1.20 1.88
C LEU A 213 5.40 -2.32 1.08
N ILE A 214 4.69 -3.01 0.17
CA ILE A 214 5.30 -3.99 -0.76
C ILE A 214 6.34 -3.33 -1.66
N LYS A 215 6.04 -2.14 -2.19
CA LYS A 215 7.01 -1.40 -3.03
C LYS A 215 8.15 -0.86 -2.20
N GLY A 216 7.82 -0.35 -1.00
CA GLY A 216 8.77 0.19 -0.05
C GLY A 216 9.73 -0.87 0.49
N SER A 217 9.30 -2.12 0.65
CA SER A 217 10.15 -3.19 1.20
C SER A 217 11.42 -3.40 0.41
N ALA A 218 11.45 -3.09 -0.89
CA ALA A 218 12.65 -3.16 -1.73
C ALA A 218 13.87 -2.42 -1.15
N VAL A 219 13.66 -1.44 -0.25
CA VAL A 219 14.77 -0.73 0.41
C VAL A 219 15.55 -1.63 1.38
N VAL A 220 14.99 -2.75 1.85
CA VAL A 220 15.70 -3.67 2.76
C VAL A 220 16.88 -4.36 2.11
N ALA A 221 16.88 -4.48 0.78
CA ALA A 221 18.02 -4.92 -0.02
C ALA A 221 19.31 -4.13 0.25
N ILE A 222 19.19 -2.90 0.77
CA ILE A 222 20.34 -2.04 1.06
C ILE A 222 21.04 -2.47 2.36
N ILE A 223 20.31 -3.03 3.32
CA ILE A 223 20.87 -3.54 4.59
C ILE A 223 21.13 -5.05 4.54
N THR A 224 21.56 -5.57 3.39
CA THR A 224 21.95 -6.98 3.18
C THR A 224 20.83 -8.03 3.31
N VAL A 225 19.56 -7.63 3.39
CA VAL A 225 18.44 -8.58 3.30
C VAL A 225 18.29 -9.06 1.86
N LEU A 226 18.32 -10.38 1.66
CA LEU A 226 18.06 -11.03 0.37
C LEU A 226 16.55 -11.18 0.14
N ASP A 227 15.88 -10.04 0.03
CA ASP A 227 14.51 -9.94 -0.48
C ASP A 227 14.51 -10.01 -2.02
N LEU A 228 13.38 -9.74 -2.66
CA LEU A 228 13.27 -9.78 -4.12
C LEU A 228 14.27 -8.83 -4.78
N MET A 229 14.38 -7.60 -4.27
CA MET A 229 15.35 -6.62 -4.77
C MET A 229 16.80 -7.01 -4.40
N GLY A 230 17.03 -7.61 -3.24
CA GLY A 230 18.33 -8.13 -2.81
C GLY A 230 18.86 -9.21 -3.75
N GLU A 231 18.04 -10.20 -4.09
CA GLU A 231 18.39 -11.26 -5.05
C GLU A 231 18.57 -10.69 -6.47
N THR A 232 17.80 -9.67 -6.83
CA THR A 232 17.96 -8.94 -8.10
C THR A 232 19.34 -8.27 -8.18
N ARG A 233 19.73 -7.52 -7.14
CA ARG A 233 21.05 -6.87 -7.05
C ARG A 233 22.18 -7.88 -7.03
N TYR A 234 21.98 -9.02 -6.37
CA TYR A 234 22.94 -10.12 -6.38
C TYR A 234 23.13 -10.67 -7.80
N ALA A 235 22.03 -10.96 -8.51
CA ALA A 235 22.08 -11.43 -9.90
C ALA A 235 22.78 -10.41 -10.81
N PHE A 236 22.39 -9.14 -10.72
CA PHE A 236 22.99 -8.05 -11.48
C PHE A 236 24.50 -7.92 -11.23
N SER A 237 24.96 -8.01 -9.99
CA SER A 237 26.40 -7.89 -9.69
C SER A 237 27.25 -9.05 -10.25
N ARG A 238 26.61 -10.16 -10.65
CA ARG A 238 27.28 -11.32 -11.26
C ARG A 238 27.20 -11.32 -12.77
N THR A 239 26.13 -10.78 -13.36
CA THR A 239 25.89 -10.83 -14.80
C THR A 239 26.11 -9.48 -15.49
N PHE A 240 26.06 -8.37 -14.75
CA PHE A 240 25.95 -6.99 -15.26
C PHE A 240 24.79 -6.79 -16.24
N ASP A 241 23.78 -7.65 -16.16
CA ASP A 241 22.66 -7.67 -17.09
C ASP A 241 21.45 -6.95 -16.50
N TYR A 242 21.06 -5.83 -17.12
CA TYR A 242 19.92 -5.02 -16.67
C TYR A 242 18.58 -5.76 -16.72
N GLN A 243 18.48 -6.85 -17.49
CA GLN A 243 17.26 -7.66 -17.56
C GLN A 243 16.86 -8.28 -16.22
N THR A 244 17.81 -8.47 -15.31
CA THR A 244 17.53 -8.88 -13.93
C THR A 244 16.54 -7.93 -13.25
N TYR A 245 16.68 -6.62 -13.44
CA TYR A 245 15.74 -5.63 -12.93
C TYR A 245 14.38 -5.65 -13.65
N LEU A 246 14.34 -6.02 -14.94
CA LEU A 246 13.07 -6.20 -15.66
C LEU A 246 12.28 -7.37 -15.07
N TRP A 247 12.93 -8.49 -14.77
CA TRP A 247 12.28 -9.62 -14.11
C TRP A 247 11.77 -9.25 -12.72
N ALA A 248 12.57 -8.54 -11.93
CA ALA A 248 12.15 -8.02 -10.62
C ALA A 248 10.91 -7.12 -10.75
N ALA A 249 10.89 -6.22 -11.74
CA ALA A 249 9.75 -5.34 -12.00
C ALA A 249 8.48 -6.14 -12.35
N ILE A 250 8.59 -7.20 -13.15
CA ILE A 250 7.47 -8.12 -13.45
C ILE A 250 6.97 -8.79 -12.17
N PHE A 251 7.87 -9.31 -11.31
CA PHE A 251 7.48 -9.91 -10.04
C PHE A 251 6.77 -8.91 -9.12
N TYR A 252 7.34 -7.71 -8.90
CA TYR A 252 6.68 -6.67 -8.09
C TYR A 252 5.32 -6.26 -8.68
N LEU A 253 5.21 -6.12 -10.00
CA LEU A 253 3.95 -5.81 -10.66
C LEU A 253 2.93 -6.92 -10.43
N SER A 254 3.31 -8.18 -10.59
CA SER A 254 2.43 -9.33 -10.34
C SER A 254 1.96 -9.40 -8.89
N MET A 255 2.83 -9.13 -7.91
CA MET A 255 2.47 -9.08 -6.49
C MET A 255 1.43 -7.98 -6.22
N VAL A 256 1.71 -6.77 -6.72
CA VAL A 256 0.82 -5.62 -6.51
C VAL A 256 -0.52 -5.85 -7.18
N GLU A 257 -0.54 -6.42 -8.39
CA GLU A 257 -1.79 -6.67 -9.12
C GLU A 257 -2.60 -7.82 -8.50
N ALA A 258 -1.94 -8.90 -8.08
CA ALA A 258 -2.59 -9.97 -7.31
C ALA A 258 -3.23 -9.41 -6.03
N LEU A 259 -2.50 -8.58 -5.27
CA LEU A 259 -3.02 -7.95 -4.06
C LEU A 259 -4.17 -6.99 -4.39
N ARG A 260 -4.06 -6.16 -5.44
CA ARG A 260 -5.11 -5.22 -5.86
C ARG A 260 -6.41 -5.95 -6.21
N HIS A 261 -6.32 -7.04 -6.98
CA HIS A 261 -7.48 -7.85 -7.34
C HIS A 261 -8.09 -8.55 -6.13
N LEU A 262 -7.27 -9.12 -5.25
CA LEU A 262 -7.71 -9.73 -4.00
C LEU A 262 -8.42 -8.70 -3.12
N TRP A 263 -7.81 -7.53 -2.92
CA TRP A 263 -8.37 -6.46 -2.11
C TRP A 263 -9.69 -5.94 -2.69
N GLY A 264 -9.74 -5.72 -4.00
CA GLY A 264 -10.97 -5.31 -4.70
C GLY A 264 -12.07 -6.38 -4.66
N TRP A 265 -11.72 -7.66 -4.59
CA TRP A 265 -12.69 -8.73 -4.34
C TRP A 265 -13.23 -8.69 -2.91
N ILE A 266 -12.37 -8.51 -1.91
CA ILE A 266 -12.74 -8.36 -0.50
C ILE A 266 -13.66 -7.13 -0.32
N GLU A 267 -13.27 -5.97 -0.87
CA GLU A 267 -14.06 -4.73 -0.81
C GLU A 267 -15.44 -4.95 -1.44
N ARG A 268 -15.51 -5.55 -2.63
CA ARG A 268 -16.78 -5.86 -3.30
C ARG A 268 -17.64 -6.86 -2.53
N ARG A 269 -17.05 -7.77 -1.76
CA ARG A 269 -17.76 -8.74 -0.91
C ARG A 269 -18.36 -8.07 0.33
N ILE A 270 -17.61 -7.20 0.99
CA ILE A 270 -18.04 -6.52 2.22
C ILE A 270 -19.09 -5.45 1.90
N THR A 271 -18.90 -4.68 0.82
CA THR A 271 -19.74 -3.53 0.47
C THR A 271 -20.98 -3.86 -0.37
N ARG A 272 -21.32 -5.15 -0.56
CA ARG A 272 -22.48 -5.56 -1.39
C ARG A 272 -23.79 -4.89 -0.98
N HIS A 273 -23.97 -4.66 0.32
CA HIS A 273 -25.16 -4.05 0.89
C HIS A 273 -25.26 -2.53 0.66
N LEU A 274 -24.19 -1.87 0.21
CA LEU A 274 -24.13 -0.42 -0.02
C LEU A 274 -24.41 -0.03 -1.48
N LYS A 275 -24.35 -0.98 -2.43
CA LYS A 275 -24.73 -0.74 -3.82
C LYS A 275 -26.22 -1.01 -3.98
N ARG A 276 -27.03 0.06 -3.91
CA ARG A 276 -28.42 0.08 -4.41
C ARG A 276 -28.44 0.60 -5.83
#